data_AF-T1B1T7-F1
#
_entry.id   AF-T1B1T7-F1
#
_cell.length_a   1.000
_cell.length_b   1.000
_cell.length_c   1.000
_cell.angle_alpha   90.00
_cell.angle_beta   90.00
_cell.angle_gamma   90.00
#
_symmetry.space_group_name_H-M   'P 1'
#
loop_
_entity.id
_entity.type
_entity.pdbx_description
1 polymer ?
#
loop_
_entity_poly.entity_id
_entity_poly.type
_entity_poly.pdbx_seq_one_letter_code
_entity_poly.pdbx_strand_id
1 'polypeptide(L)'
;MTEDAETPPVYLRVLTKPKKERQKWAPNEDGPNDHLTLVFDTETTTDYRQDLRFGVCRVYALGNLTRTVAFYETVNEEERDTVSAWAKARGFDSMPRDEFVLSVFLPLALDLRAVVVGFNLPFDLSRLAVDFAPKRNVKATEAWTLRLLPNDHPAFAFTPGIRIQHVDARKSFISFTGTKGKRRSFRGAFVDLKTFTAALTGSGHSLKSAGEVLSCSRKKTEADYRGKVTAEYLDYCL
;
A
#
# COMPACT_ATOMS: atom_id res chain seq x y z
N MET A 1 55.35 17.32 -23.65
CA MET A 1 55.19 15.93 -23.18
C MET A 1 53.72 15.77 -22.86
N THR A 2 53.05 14.92 -23.62
CA THR A 2 51.59 14.73 -23.69
C THR A 2 51.07 14.06 -22.43
N GLU A 3 50.01 14.62 -21.84
CA GLU A 3 49.24 14.01 -20.76
C GLU A 3 48.58 12.72 -21.27
N ASP A 4 48.91 11.58 -20.63
CA ASP A 4 48.22 10.32 -20.84
C ASP A 4 46.80 10.46 -20.28
N ALA A 5 45.81 10.49 -21.18
CA ALA A 5 44.41 10.46 -20.82
C ALA A 5 44.06 9.08 -20.24
N GLU A 6 43.89 9.00 -18.92
CA GLU A 6 43.39 7.81 -18.23
C GLU A 6 42.07 7.37 -18.86
N THR A 7 42.11 6.23 -19.54
CA THR A 7 40.94 5.67 -20.20
C THR A 7 40.04 5.06 -19.11
N PRO A 8 38.75 5.45 -19.02
CA PRO A 8 37.87 4.92 -17.98
C PRO A 8 37.70 3.39 -18.14
N PRO A 9 37.55 2.64 -17.04
CA PRO A 9 37.44 1.20 -17.10
C PRO A 9 36.23 0.76 -17.93
N VAL A 10 36.49 -0.08 -18.93
CA VAL A 10 35.45 -0.69 -19.77
C VAL A 10 34.92 -1.93 -19.06
N TYR A 11 33.66 -1.88 -18.62
CA TYR A 11 32.97 -3.03 -18.06
C TYR A 11 32.31 -3.85 -19.18
N LEU A 12 32.93 -4.97 -19.55
CA LEU A 12 32.37 -5.90 -20.52
C LEU A 12 31.41 -6.88 -19.83
N ARG A 13 30.12 -6.82 -20.15
CA ARG A 13 29.13 -7.80 -19.66
C ARG A 13 29.10 -9.00 -20.59
N VAL A 14 29.76 -10.09 -20.20
CA VAL A 14 29.76 -11.34 -20.98
C VAL A 14 28.47 -12.12 -20.68
N LEU A 15 27.60 -12.22 -21.69
CA LEU A 15 26.41 -13.07 -21.63
C LEU A 15 26.81 -14.49 -22.05
N THR A 16 26.83 -15.43 -21.09
CA THR A 16 27.06 -16.84 -21.39
C THR A 16 25.77 -17.49 -21.92
N LYS A 17 25.89 -18.36 -22.94
CA LYS A 17 24.76 -19.15 -23.40
C LYS A 17 24.35 -20.13 -22.29
N PRO A 18 23.08 -20.14 -21.85
CA PRO A 18 22.65 -21.03 -20.78
C PRO A 18 22.75 -22.50 -21.23
N LYS A 19 23.34 -23.36 -20.39
CA LYS A 19 23.50 -24.81 -20.63
C LYS A 19 22.18 -25.58 -20.81
N LYS A 20 21.06 -24.99 -20.38
CA LYS A 20 19.70 -25.52 -20.56
C LYS A 20 18.81 -24.40 -21.05
N GLU A 21 18.06 -24.68 -22.10
CA GLU A 21 16.99 -23.80 -22.55
C GLU A 21 15.93 -23.76 -21.44
N ARG A 22 15.82 -22.63 -20.74
CA ARG A 22 14.74 -22.45 -19.77
C ARG A 22 13.45 -22.41 -20.56
N GLN A 23 12.47 -23.21 -20.15
CA GLN A 23 11.11 -23.13 -20.68
C GLN A 23 10.72 -21.65 -20.76
N LYS A 24 10.34 -21.17 -21.96
CA LYS A 24 9.89 -19.79 -22.13
C LYS A 24 8.76 -19.59 -21.14
N TRP A 25 8.97 -18.68 -20.20
CA TRP A 25 7.94 -18.31 -19.24
C TRP A 25 6.78 -17.73 -20.05
N ALA A 26 5.68 -18.49 -20.16
CA ALA A 26 4.45 -17.93 -20.67
C ALA A 26 3.96 -16.95 -19.59
N PRO A 27 3.72 -15.67 -19.91
CA PRO A 27 3.20 -14.74 -18.93
C PRO A 27 1.89 -15.29 -18.38
N ASN A 28 1.86 -15.48 -17.07
CA ASN A 28 0.61 -15.78 -16.39
C ASN A 28 -0.32 -14.59 -16.66
N GLU A 29 -1.49 -14.83 -17.27
CA GLU A 29 -2.48 -13.81 -17.64
C GLU A 29 -3.06 -13.05 -16.43
N ASP A 30 -2.61 -13.39 -15.23
CA ASP A 30 -2.99 -12.79 -13.96
C ASP A 30 -2.14 -11.58 -13.58
N GLY A 31 -1.93 -10.66 -14.54
CA GLY A 31 -1.32 -9.36 -14.27
C GLY A 31 -2.23 -8.43 -13.47
N PRO A 32 -1.69 -7.32 -12.93
CA PRO A 32 -2.52 -6.25 -12.40
C PRO A 32 -3.54 -5.77 -13.44
N ASN A 33 -4.67 -5.29 -12.95
CA ASN A 33 -5.58 -4.48 -13.76
C ASN A 33 -5.05 -3.04 -13.74
N ASP A 34 -4.26 -2.67 -14.75
CA ASP A 34 -3.65 -1.33 -14.85
C ASP A 34 -4.68 -0.20 -15.02
N HIS A 35 -5.94 -0.54 -15.26
CA HIS A 35 -7.05 0.42 -15.34
C HIS A 35 -7.78 0.61 -14.01
N LEU A 36 -7.38 -0.09 -12.94
CA LEU A 36 -8.00 0.02 -11.64
C LEU A 36 -6.95 0.30 -10.58
N THR A 37 -7.06 1.44 -9.92
CA THR A 37 -6.11 1.88 -8.89
C THR A 37 -6.87 2.18 -7.60
N LEU A 38 -6.33 1.68 -6.49
CA LEU A 38 -6.81 1.96 -5.15
C LEU A 38 -5.72 2.75 -4.43
N VAL A 39 -5.99 4.03 -4.13
CA VAL A 39 -5.08 4.89 -3.39
C VAL A 39 -5.66 5.07 -1.99
N PHE A 40 -4.90 4.79 -0.94
CA PHE A 40 -5.39 5.04 0.42
C PHE A 40 -4.29 5.51 1.35
N ASP A 41 -4.72 6.21 2.39
CA ASP A 41 -3.90 6.77 3.45
C ASP A 41 -4.62 6.59 4.78
N THR A 42 -3.86 6.48 5.87
CA THR A 42 -4.41 6.22 7.21
C THR A 42 -3.94 7.25 8.23
N GLU A 43 -4.89 7.68 9.05
CA GLU A 43 -4.65 8.52 10.21
C GLU A 43 -4.74 7.70 11.49
N THR A 44 -3.77 7.93 12.38
CA THR A 44 -3.55 7.09 13.56
C THR A 44 -3.69 7.88 14.85
N THR A 45 -3.76 7.16 15.97
CA THR A 45 -3.47 7.76 17.26
C THR A 45 -2.01 8.25 17.31
N THR A 46 -1.73 9.21 18.19
CA THR A 46 -0.38 9.77 18.34
C THR A 46 0.44 9.07 19.42
N ASP A 47 -0.13 8.09 20.11
CA ASP A 47 0.60 7.25 21.05
C ASP A 47 1.45 6.20 20.31
N TYR A 48 2.27 5.47 21.06
CA TYR A 48 3.24 4.52 20.48
C TYR A 48 2.60 3.35 19.73
N ARG A 49 1.31 3.03 19.96
CA ARG A 49 0.59 1.99 19.21
C ARG A 49 0.26 2.45 17.80
N GLN A 50 -0.03 3.75 17.65
CA GLN A 50 -0.48 4.38 16.42
C GLN A 50 -1.70 3.66 15.84
N ASP A 51 -2.66 3.30 16.67
CA ASP A 51 -3.85 2.55 16.25
C ASP A 51 -4.63 3.33 15.19
N LEU A 52 -5.29 2.62 14.26
CA LEU A 52 -6.07 3.25 13.20
C LEU A 52 -7.21 4.06 13.82
N ARG A 53 -7.26 5.37 13.57
CA ARG A 53 -8.43 6.19 13.85
C ARG A 53 -9.38 6.11 12.67
N PHE A 54 -8.92 6.61 11.54
CA PHE A 54 -9.65 6.59 10.27
C PHE A 54 -8.68 6.59 9.09
N GLY A 55 -9.20 6.37 7.89
CA GLY A 55 -8.46 6.51 6.66
C GLY A 55 -9.40 6.83 5.51
N VAL A 56 -8.82 7.26 4.39
CA VAL A 56 -9.57 7.54 3.17
C VAL A 56 -8.98 6.73 2.03
N CYS A 57 -9.86 6.04 1.31
CA CYS A 57 -9.54 5.25 0.15
C CYS A 57 -10.24 5.84 -1.07
N ARG A 58 -9.49 6.05 -2.15
CA ARG A 58 -9.99 6.49 -3.45
C ARG A 58 -9.74 5.43 -4.49
N VAL A 59 -10.79 5.15 -5.25
CA VAL A 59 -10.76 4.19 -6.35
C VAL A 59 -10.80 4.96 -7.66
N TYR A 60 -9.81 4.70 -8.50
CA TYR A 60 -9.73 5.24 -9.84
C TYR A 60 -9.93 4.12 -10.85
N ALA A 61 -10.85 4.30 -11.78
CA ALA A 61 -11.04 3.43 -12.93
C ALA A 61 -10.75 4.21 -14.21
N LEU A 62 -9.88 3.67 -15.07
CA LEU A 62 -9.42 4.33 -16.30
C LEU A 62 -8.90 5.76 -16.05
N GLY A 63 -8.22 5.96 -14.91
CA GLY A 63 -7.70 7.26 -14.47
C GLY A 63 -8.74 8.23 -13.87
N ASN A 64 -10.03 7.88 -13.88
CA ASN A 64 -11.10 8.72 -13.32
C ASN A 64 -11.42 8.29 -11.89
N LEU A 65 -11.57 9.26 -10.97
CA LEU A 65 -12.05 8.98 -9.61
C LEU A 65 -13.50 8.49 -9.69
N THR A 66 -13.76 7.25 -9.27
CA THR A 66 -15.09 6.62 -9.33
C THR A 66 -15.72 6.41 -7.96
N ARG A 67 -14.91 6.26 -6.91
CA ARG A 67 -15.40 6.01 -5.55
C ARG A 67 -14.44 6.59 -4.52
N THR A 68 -14.98 7.14 -3.45
CA THR A 68 -14.24 7.52 -2.25
C THR A 68 -14.91 6.87 -1.05
N VAL A 69 -14.10 6.27 -0.18
CA VAL A 69 -14.55 5.55 1.01
C VAL A 69 -13.75 6.06 2.21
N ALA A 70 -14.44 6.57 3.21
CA ALA A 70 -13.89 6.76 4.55
C ALA A 70 -14.02 5.44 5.32
N PHE A 71 -12.97 5.04 6.03
CA PHE A 71 -13.04 3.89 6.93
C PHE A 71 -12.47 4.23 8.31
N TYR A 72 -12.93 3.57 9.35
CA TYR A 72 -12.56 3.91 10.73
C TYR A 72 -12.55 2.71 11.69
N GLU A 73 -11.82 2.85 12.79
CA GLU A 73 -11.71 1.83 13.85
C GLU A 73 -11.75 2.48 15.24
N THR A 74 -10.69 3.21 15.62
CA THR A 74 -10.52 3.78 16.97
C THR A 74 -11.11 5.19 17.07
N VAL A 75 -12.42 5.32 16.87
CA VAL A 75 -13.19 6.58 16.95
C VAL A 75 -14.40 6.42 17.88
N ASN A 76 -14.71 7.50 18.62
CA ASN A 76 -15.91 7.54 19.46
C ASN A 76 -17.19 7.81 18.64
N GLU A 77 -18.36 7.80 19.28
CA GLU A 77 -19.65 8.02 18.60
C GLU A 77 -19.74 9.39 17.90
N GLU A 78 -19.33 10.48 18.55
CA GLU A 78 -19.34 11.82 17.96
C GLU A 78 -18.43 11.91 16.71
N GLU A 79 -17.25 11.29 16.78
CA GLU A 79 -16.31 11.24 15.66
C GLU A 79 -16.84 10.37 14.51
N ARG A 80 -17.49 9.24 14.81
CA ARG A 80 -18.16 8.41 13.79
C ARG A 80 -19.26 9.18 13.08
N ASP A 81 -20.09 9.91 13.82
CA ASP A 81 -21.14 10.76 13.23
C ASP A 81 -20.53 11.86 12.36
N THR A 82 -19.39 12.43 12.77
CA THR A 82 -18.66 13.42 11.98
C THR A 82 -18.15 12.82 10.67
N VAL A 83 -17.54 11.63 10.70
CA VAL A 83 -17.07 10.92 9.49
C VAL A 83 -18.24 10.60 8.54
N SER A 84 -19.32 10.07 9.09
CA SER A 84 -20.53 9.71 8.33
C SER A 84 -21.18 10.93 7.69
N ALA A 85 -21.34 12.03 8.44
CA ALA A 85 -21.89 13.28 7.93
C ALA A 85 -21.00 13.90 6.84
N TRP A 86 -19.68 13.91 7.04
CA TRP A 86 -18.71 14.40 6.07
C TRP A 86 -18.75 13.60 4.77
N ALA A 87 -18.79 12.27 4.86
CA ALA A 87 -18.86 11.38 3.70
C ALA A 87 -20.17 11.56 2.94
N LYS A 88 -21.32 11.53 3.65
CA LYS A 88 -22.64 11.72 3.07
C LYS A 88 -22.78 13.05 2.34
N ALA A 89 -22.28 14.15 2.92
CA ALA A 89 -22.33 15.47 2.31
C ALA A 89 -21.59 15.55 0.96
N ARG A 90 -20.62 14.67 0.72
CA ARG A 90 -19.81 14.59 -0.50
C ARG A 90 -20.20 13.43 -1.42
N GLY A 91 -21.20 12.62 -1.04
CA GLY A 91 -21.59 11.41 -1.77
C GLY A 91 -20.54 10.29 -1.68
N PHE A 92 -19.76 10.25 -0.60
CA PHE A 92 -18.79 9.20 -0.32
C PHE A 92 -19.40 8.13 0.58
N ASP A 93 -18.79 6.95 0.60
CA ASP A 93 -19.14 5.90 1.55
C ASP A 93 -18.36 6.09 2.85
N SER A 94 -18.95 5.67 3.98
CA SER A 94 -18.25 5.55 5.26
C SER A 94 -18.59 4.22 5.90
N MET A 95 -17.57 3.48 6.37
CA MET A 95 -17.78 2.16 6.97
C MET A 95 -16.73 1.83 8.03
N PRO A 96 -17.01 0.92 8.96
CA PRO A 96 -15.98 0.35 9.83
C PRO A 96 -14.87 -0.35 9.03
N ARG A 97 -13.67 -0.43 9.61
CA ARG A 97 -12.48 -0.96 8.94
C ARG A 97 -12.63 -2.42 8.49
N ASP A 98 -13.33 -3.27 9.23
CA ASP A 98 -13.56 -4.67 8.85
C ASP A 98 -14.47 -4.79 7.62
N GLU A 99 -15.52 -3.98 7.56
CA GLU A 99 -16.38 -3.84 6.38
C GLU A 99 -15.59 -3.30 5.19
N PHE A 100 -14.72 -2.30 5.38
CA PHE A 100 -13.83 -1.80 4.33
C PHE A 100 -12.91 -2.90 3.79
N VAL A 101 -12.28 -3.68 4.67
CA VAL A 101 -11.40 -4.79 4.28
C VAL A 101 -12.14 -5.81 3.43
N LEU A 102 -13.34 -6.21 3.84
CA LEU A 102 -14.10 -7.30 3.23
C LEU A 102 -14.88 -6.88 1.98
N SER A 103 -15.43 -5.67 1.96
CA SER A 103 -16.34 -5.20 0.89
C SER A 103 -15.65 -4.31 -0.15
N VAL A 104 -14.50 -3.72 0.17
CA VAL A 104 -13.78 -2.80 -0.73
C VAL A 104 -12.37 -3.27 -0.99
N PHE A 105 -11.51 -3.32 0.03
CA PHE A 105 -10.07 -3.54 -0.17
C PHE A 105 -9.77 -4.90 -0.80
N LEU A 106 -10.22 -6.01 -0.22
CA LEU A 106 -9.94 -7.34 -0.76
C LEU A 106 -10.60 -7.60 -2.11
N PRO A 107 -11.90 -7.28 -2.33
CA PRO A 107 -12.51 -7.43 -3.64
C PRO A 107 -11.77 -6.66 -4.74
N LEU A 108 -11.35 -5.42 -4.48
CA LEU A 108 -10.64 -4.61 -5.46
C LEU A 108 -9.18 -5.07 -5.63
N ALA A 109 -8.42 -5.13 -4.54
CA ALA A 109 -6.98 -5.38 -4.58
C ALA A 109 -6.63 -6.82 -4.97
N LEU A 110 -7.47 -7.80 -4.64
CA LEU A 110 -7.19 -9.21 -4.89
C LEU A 110 -8.02 -9.78 -6.05
N ASP A 111 -9.34 -9.59 -6.02
CA ASP A 111 -10.23 -10.26 -6.99
C ASP A 111 -10.30 -9.48 -8.31
N LEU A 112 -10.36 -8.15 -8.27
CA LEU A 112 -10.27 -7.29 -9.46
C LEU A 112 -8.85 -6.85 -9.82
N ARG A 113 -7.86 -7.30 -9.05
CA ARG A 113 -6.41 -7.10 -9.27
C ARG A 113 -6.01 -5.62 -9.38
N ALA A 114 -6.67 -4.74 -8.63
CA ALA A 114 -6.34 -3.32 -8.57
C ALA A 114 -4.88 -3.08 -8.13
N VAL A 115 -4.28 -2.03 -8.67
CA VAL A 115 -3.00 -1.52 -8.18
C VAL A 115 -3.24 -0.73 -6.90
N VAL A 116 -2.71 -1.21 -5.78
CA VAL A 116 -2.79 -0.58 -4.47
C VAL A 116 -1.64 0.39 -4.29
N VAL A 117 -1.94 1.65 -4.01
CA VAL A 117 -0.98 2.75 -3.96
C VAL A 117 -1.10 3.46 -2.61
N GLY A 118 0.05 3.82 -2.02
CA GLY A 118 0.12 4.66 -0.83
C GLY A 118 1.54 5.20 -0.64
N PHE A 119 1.73 6.17 0.25
CA PHE A 119 3.04 6.73 0.54
C PHE A 119 3.56 6.20 1.87
N ASN A 120 4.66 5.44 1.86
CA ASN A 120 5.08 4.61 2.99
C ASN A 120 4.10 3.45 3.25
N LEU A 121 3.57 2.87 2.16
CA LEU A 121 2.49 1.89 2.14
C LEU A 121 2.58 0.72 3.15
N PRO A 122 3.76 0.17 3.51
CA PRO A 122 3.86 -0.78 4.62
C PRO A 122 3.22 -0.32 5.94
N PHE A 123 3.29 0.97 6.23
CA PHE A 123 2.70 1.59 7.41
C PHE A 123 1.17 1.53 7.34
N ASP A 124 0.56 2.03 6.27
CA ASP A 124 -0.90 2.06 6.11
C ASP A 124 -1.50 0.65 6.06
N LEU A 125 -0.83 -0.28 5.36
CA LEU A 125 -1.25 -1.68 5.33
C LEU A 125 -1.23 -2.32 6.72
N SER A 126 -0.29 -1.92 7.58
CA SER A 126 -0.25 -2.40 8.96
C SER A 126 -1.41 -1.88 9.80
N ARG A 127 -1.99 -0.72 9.46
CA ARG A 127 -3.19 -0.19 10.12
C ARG A 127 -4.46 -0.93 9.70
N LEU A 128 -4.45 -1.58 8.53
CA LEU A 128 -5.49 -2.52 8.11
C LEU A 128 -5.30 -3.94 8.66
N ALA A 129 -4.36 -4.17 9.58
CA ALA A 129 -4.12 -5.49 10.18
C ALA A 129 -4.73 -5.58 11.59
N VAL A 130 -5.27 -6.74 11.97
CA VAL A 130 -5.66 -7.03 13.37
C VAL A 130 -4.59 -7.79 14.14
N ASP A 131 -3.68 -8.45 13.43
CA ASP A 131 -2.64 -9.30 14.02
C ASP A 131 -1.48 -9.42 13.02
N PHE A 132 -0.30 -9.79 13.51
CA PHE A 132 0.87 -10.02 12.68
C PHE A 132 1.66 -11.24 13.17
N ALA A 133 2.31 -11.93 12.24
CA ALA A 133 3.18 -13.05 12.57
C ALA A 133 4.50 -12.98 11.78
N PRO A 134 5.65 -13.26 12.42
CA PRO A 134 6.90 -13.42 11.69
C PRO A 134 6.84 -14.66 10.81
N LYS A 135 7.56 -14.64 9.70
CA LYS A 135 7.68 -15.81 8.84
C LYS A 135 8.57 -16.86 9.50
N ARG A 136 7.98 -17.98 9.93
CA ARG A 136 8.74 -19.14 10.46
C ARG A 136 9.48 -19.87 9.33
N ASN A 137 10.70 -20.34 9.61
CA ASN A 137 11.49 -21.28 8.79
C ASN A 137 12.05 -20.79 7.44
N VAL A 138 12.49 -19.53 7.30
CA VAL A 138 13.28 -19.11 6.12
C VAL A 138 14.51 -18.32 6.57
N LYS A 139 15.64 -18.47 5.87
CA LYS A 139 16.84 -17.61 5.97
C LYS A 139 16.57 -16.10 5.72
N ALA A 140 15.33 -15.72 5.45
CA ALA A 140 14.85 -14.35 5.28
C ALA A 140 14.22 -13.92 6.60
N THR A 141 15.07 -13.45 7.52
CA THR A 141 14.73 -13.05 8.89
C THR A 141 13.89 -11.76 8.99
N GLU A 142 13.55 -11.10 7.88
CA GLU A 142 12.92 -9.78 7.85
C GLU A 142 11.56 -9.73 7.14
N ALA A 143 10.75 -10.79 7.26
CA ALA A 143 9.40 -10.81 6.69
C ALA A 143 8.30 -11.05 7.72
N TRP A 144 7.29 -10.20 7.66
CA TRP A 144 6.10 -10.23 8.50
C TRP A 144 4.87 -10.52 7.66
N THR A 145 3.90 -11.22 8.23
CA THR A 145 2.58 -11.43 7.63
C THR A 145 1.55 -10.73 8.49
N LEU A 146 0.93 -9.70 7.94
CA LEU A 146 -0.22 -9.00 8.48
C LEU A 146 -1.48 -9.82 8.23
N ARG A 147 -2.32 -9.99 9.24
CA ARG A 147 -3.63 -10.64 9.15
C ARG A 147 -4.71 -9.57 9.14
N LEU A 148 -5.59 -9.63 8.15
CA LEU A 148 -6.62 -8.60 7.94
C LEU A 148 -7.90 -8.85 8.74
N LEU A 149 -8.12 -10.10 9.14
CA LEU A 149 -9.10 -10.51 10.14
C LEU A 149 -8.72 -11.49 11.27
N PRO A 150 -9.47 -11.52 12.38
CA PRO A 150 -9.08 -12.28 13.55
C PRO A 150 -9.20 -13.79 13.28
N ASN A 151 -8.44 -14.61 14.02
CA ASN A 151 -8.32 -16.04 13.74
C ASN A 151 -9.65 -16.81 13.87
N ASP A 152 -10.57 -16.30 14.66
CA ASP A 152 -11.91 -16.83 14.90
C ASP A 152 -12.94 -16.37 13.86
N HIS A 153 -12.60 -15.40 13.00
CA HIS A 153 -13.49 -14.95 11.94
C HIS A 153 -13.73 -16.08 10.91
N PRO A 154 -14.98 -16.38 10.51
CA PRO A 154 -15.29 -17.48 9.59
C PRO A 154 -14.54 -17.41 8.25
N ALA A 155 -14.32 -16.19 7.73
CA ALA A 155 -13.58 -15.95 6.49
C ALA A 155 -12.04 -15.99 6.64
N PHE A 156 -11.49 -16.14 7.86
CA PHE A 156 -10.05 -16.05 8.13
C PHE A 156 -9.24 -17.01 7.26
N ALA A 157 -9.63 -18.28 7.19
CA ALA A 157 -8.91 -19.31 6.44
C ALA A 157 -8.87 -19.05 4.92
N PHE A 158 -9.82 -18.26 4.41
CA PHE A 158 -9.99 -17.93 3.00
C PHE A 158 -9.52 -16.52 2.64
N THR A 159 -9.09 -15.75 3.64
CA THR A 159 -8.58 -14.39 3.49
C THR A 159 -7.05 -14.42 3.49
N PRO A 160 -6.37 -13.88 2.46
CA PRO A 160 -4.92 -13.85 2.48
C PRO A 160 -4.44 -12.84 3.52
N GLY A 161 -3.31 -13.14 4.15
CA GLY A 161 -2.52 -12.13 4.84
C GLY A 161 -1.77 -11.26 3.84
N ILE A 162 -1.27 -10.12 4.29
CA ILE A 162 -0.34 -9.27 3.53
C ILE A 162 1.06 -9.50 4.07
N ARG A 163 1.93 -10.00 3.21
CA ARG A 163 3.35 -10.17 3.51
C ARG A 163 4.11 -8.90 3.19
N ILE A 164 4.87 -8.42 4.16
CA ILE A 164 5.84 -7.35 4.00
C ILE A 164 7.20 -7.96 4.29
N GLN A 165 8.08 -7.96 3.30
CA GLN A 165 9.48 -8.31 3.45
C GLN A 165 10.31 -7.04 3.36
N HIS A 166 10.89 -6.65 4.49
CA HIS A 166 11.80 -5.53 4.56
C HIS A 166 13.10 -5.86 3.79
N VAL A 167 13.63 -4.87 3.09
CA VAL A 167 14.89 -4.97 2.36
C VAL A 167 15.89 -3.97 2.92
N ASP A 168 15.45 -2.72 3.02
CA ASP A 168 16.19 -1.62 3.64
C ASP A 168 15.20 -0.54 4.09
N ALA A 169 15.69 0.51 4.77
CA ALA A 169 14.88 1.60 5.31
C ALA A 169 14.01 2.37 4.28
N ARG A 170 14.25 2.14 2.98
CA ARG A 170 13.54 2.78 1.87
C ARG A 170 12.70 1.81 1.05
N LYS A 171 12.80 0.49 1.26
CA LYS A 171 12.24 -0.51 0.35
C LYS A 171 11.69 -1.72 1.09
N SER A 172 10.53 -2.18 0.64
CA SER A 172 9.92 -3.42 1.08
C SER A 172 9.21 -4.11 -0.07
N PHE A 173 9.27 -5.44 -0.10
CA PHE A 173 8.43 -6.23 -0.99
C PHE A 173 7.10 -6.52 -0.31
N ILE A 174 5.99 -6.21 -1.00
CA ILE A 174 4.63 -6.38 -0.49
C ILE A 174 3.92 -7.39 -1.37
N SER A 175 3.25 -8.37 -0.77
CA SER A 175 2.47 -9.36 -1.50
C SER A 175 1.39 -10.01 -0.65
N PHE A 176 0.26 -10.39 -1.22
CA PHE A 176 -0.67 -11.30 -0.56
C PHE A 176 -0.03 -12.67 -0.31
N THR A 177 -0.43 -13.35 0.76
CA THR A 177 -0.10 -14.76 0.99
C THR A 177 -1.06 -15.69 0.23
N GLY A 178 -0.77 -16.99 0.22
CA GLY A 178 -1.79 -17.97 -0.14
C GLY A 178 -2.86 -18.10 0.95
N THR A 179 -3.98 -18.72 0.60
CA THR A 179 -5.07 -19.05 1.52
C THR A 179 -5.21 -20.57 1.66
N LYS A 180 -6.02 -21.04 2.59
CA LYS A 180 -6.28 -22.48 2.74
C LYS A 180 -6.91 -23.02 1.46
N GLY A 181 -6.33 -24.08 0.91
CA GLY A 181 -6.85 -24.78 -0.28
C GLY A 181 -6.60 -24.09 -1.63
N LYS A 182 -6.09 -22.85 -1.67
CA LYS A 182 -5.81 -22.14 -2.93
C LYS A 182 -4.49 -21.39 -2.87
N ARG A 183 -3.51 -21.83 -3.68
CA ARG A 183 -2.37 -20.98 -4.04
C ARG A 183 -2.84 -20.03 -5.13
N ARG A 184 -2.96 -18.74 -4.81
CA ARG A 184 -3.27 -17.72 -5.81
C ARG A 184 -2.00 -17.38 -6.62
N SER A 185 -2.15 -17.38 -7.94
CA SER A 185 -1.15 -16.93 -8.92
C SER A 185 -0.86 -15.45 -8.74
N PHE A 186 -1.91 -14.64 -8.71
CA PHE A 186 -1.83 -13.22 -8.41
C PHE A 186 -1.48 -12.99 -6.94
N ARG A 187 -0.47 -12.15 -6.71
CA ARG A 187 0.09 -11.85 -5.39
C ARG A 187 -0.18 -10.41 -4.94
N GLY A 188 -1.08 -9.72 -5.64
CA GLY A 188 -1.33 -8.29 -5.45
C GLY A 188 -0.37 -7.43 -6.28
N ALA A 189 -0.76 -6.19 -6.50
CA ALA A 189 0.06 -5.17 -7.13
C ALA A 189 0.11 -3.97 -6.18
N PHE A 190 1.26 -3.78 -5.53
CA PHE A 190 1.43 -2.77 -4.49
C PHE A 190 2.53 -1.79 -4.91
N VAL A 191 2.23 -0.50 -4.85
CA VAL A 191 3.13 0.59 -5.20
C VAL A 191 3.28 1.49 -4.00
N ASP A 192 4.44 1.40 -3.34
CA ASP A 192 4.84 2.39 -2.35
C ASP A 192 5.43 3.62 -3.05
N LEU A 193 4.69 4.73 -3.02
CA LEU A 193 5.09 5.99 -3.63
C LEU A 193 6.39 6.55 -3.04
N LYS A 194 6.73 6.24 -1.78
CA LYS A 194 8.00 6.65 -1.18
C LYS A 194 9.17 5.98 -1.91
N THR A 195 9.08 4.66 -2.10
CA THR A 195 10.05 3.88 -2.89
C THR A 195 10.07 4.33 -4.35
N PHE A 196 8.89 4.49 -4.96
CA PHE A 196 8.76 4.83 -6.38
C PHE A 196 9.33 6.21 -6.71
N THR A 197 9.00 7.22 -5.90
CA THR A 197 9.56 8.58 -6.05
C THR A 197 11.07 8.55 -5.91
N ALA A 198 11.61 7.79 -4.96
CA ALA A 198 13.05 7.68 -4.79
C ALA A 198 13.75 7.00 -5.99
N ALA A 199 13.08 6.04 -6.63
CA ALA A 199 13.59 5.42 -7.84
C ALA A 199 13.59 6.38 -9.05
N LEU A 200 12.59 7.27 -9.15
CA LEU A 200 12.48 8.25 -10.24
C LEU A 200 13.47 9.42 -10.09
N THR A 201 13.75 9.83 -8.85
CA THR A 201 14.53 11.05 -8.55
C THR A 201 15.97 10.76 -8.16
N GLY A 202 16.29 9.52 -7.75
CA GLY A 202 17.59 9.15 -7.21
C GLY A 202 17.79 9.53 -5.73
N SER A 203 16.80 10.12 -5.06
CA SER A 203 16.90 10.57 -3.66
C SER A 203 15.68 10.21 -2.81
N GLY A 204 15.85 10.11 -1.49
CA GLY A 204 14.74 9.87 -0.58
C GLY A 204 13.89 11.13 -0.39
N HIS A 205 12.56 10.98 -0.40
CA HIS A 205 11.61 12.08 -0.22
C HIS A 205 10.63 11.82 0.94
N SER A 206 10.22 12.87 1.63
CA SER A 206 8.97 12.92 2.39
C SER A 206 7.79 13.19 1.44
N LEU A 207 6.55 12.92 1.86
CA LEU A 207 5.36 13.19 1.04
C LEU A 207 5.32 14.65 0.53
N LYS A 208 5.67 15.60 1.39
CA LYS A 208 5.76 17.02 1.03
C LYS A 208 6.79 17.26 -0.08
N SER A 209 8.03 16.83 0.14
CA SER A 209 9.11 17.03 -0.85
C SER A 209 8.89 16.24 -2.15
N ALA A 210 8.18 15.10 -2.09
CA ALA A 210 7.79 14.32 -3.26
C ALA A 210 6.78 15.11 -4.10
N GLY A 211 5.78 15.73 -3.47
CA GLY A 211 4.83 16.60 -4.15
C GLY A 211 5.50 17.83 -4.79
N GLU A 212 6.51 18.40 -4.12
CA GLU A 212 7.29 19.53 -4.66
C GLU A 212 8.13 19.12 -5.88
N VAL A 213 8.91 18.04 -5.80
CA VAL A 213 9.79 17.61 -6.90
C VAL A 213 9.01 17.12 -8.12
N LEU A 214 7.83 16.53 -7.91
CA LEU A 214 6.93 16.08 -8.99
C LEU A 214 5.96 17.17 -9.45
N SER A 215 6.05 18.40 -8.90
CA SER A 215 5.18 19.52 -9.24
C SER A 215 3.68 19.21 -9.11
N CYS A 216 3.31 18.46 -8.06
CA CYS A 216 1.93 18.16 -7.75
C CYS A 216 1.13 19.45 -7.46
N SER A 217 -0.07 19.54 -8.03
CA SER A 217 -0.96 20.70 -7.84
C SER A 217 -1.44 20.84 -6.38
N ARG A 218 -1.71 19.72 -5.72
CA ARG A 218 -2.01 19.66 -4.30
C ARG A 218 -0.73 19.52 -3.49
N LYS A 219 -0.57 20.39 -2.51
CA LYS A 219 0.53 20.36 -1.55
C LYS A 219 0.03 19.81 -0.22
N LYS A 220 0.92 19.13 0.50
CA LYS A 220 0.63 18.65 1.86
C LYS A 220 0.24 19.84 2.74
N THR A 221 -0.94 19.78 3.35
CA THR A 221 -1.45 20.74 4.34
C THR A 221 -1.05 20.32 5.76
N GLU A 222 -1.45 21.08 6.77
CA GLU A 222 -1.25 20.72 8.17
C GLU A 222 -2.59 20.27 8.78
N ALA A 223 -2.53 19.33 9.72
CA ALA A 223 -3.68 18.85 10.48
C ALA A 223 -3.29 18.69 11.96
N ASP A 224 -4.25 18.89 12.85
CA ASP A 224 -4.06 18.58 14.27
C ASP A 224 -4.29 17.09 14.53
N TYR A 225 -3.22 16.31 14.44
CA TYR A 225 -3.25 14.86 14.64
C TYR A 225 -3.73 14.43 16.05
N ARG A 226 -3.68 15.34 17.04
CA ARG A 226 -4.13 15.08 18.42
C ARG A 226 -5.57 15.51 18.68
N GLY A 227 -6.14 16.32 17.79
CA GLY A 227 -7.48 16.85 17.90
C GLY A 227 -8.57 15.80 17.66
N LYS A 228 -9.82 16.23 17.89
CA LYS A 228 -11.02 15.48 17.48
C LYS A 228 -11.02 15.29 15.96
N VAL A 229 -11.64 14.21 15.47
CA VAL A 229 -11.92 14.09 14.03
C VAL A 229 -12.89 15.20 13.61
N THR A 230 -12.45 16.11 12.74
CA THR A 230 -13.28 17.17 12.15
C THR A 230 -13.39 17.00 10.63
N ALA A 231 -14.30 17.75 10.00
CA ALA A 231 -14.42 17.78 8.55
C ALA A 231 -13.14 18.27 7.86
N GLU A 232 -12.45 19.25 8.44
CA GLU A 232 -11.17 19.77 7.94
C GLU A 232 -10.06 18.72 8.03
N TYR A 233 -10.06 17.92 9.11
CA TYR A 233 -9.09 16.83 9.26
C TYR A 233 -9.36 15.71 8.25
N LEU A 234 -10.62 15.41 7.95
CA LEU A 234 -10.97 14.46 6.88
C LEU A 234 -10.62 14.99 5.49
N ASP A 235 -10.79 16.30 5.24
CA ASP A 235 -10.39 16.94 3.99
C ASP A 235 -8.86 16.98 3.79
N TYR A 236 -8.07 16.92 4.86
CA TYR A 236 -6.61 16.77 4.75
C TYR A 236 -6.21 15.45 4.06
N CYS A 237 -7.00 14.38 4.20
CA CYS A 237 -6.71 13.07 3.58
C CYS A 237 -7.09 13.00 2.08
N LEU A 238 -7.54 14.11 1.47
CA LEU A 238 -7.99 14.20 0.08
C LEU A 238 -6.93 14.79 -0.85
#